data_AF-A0A1K1PTD1-F1
#
_entry.id   AF-A0A1K1PTD1-F1
#
_cell.length_a   1.000
_cell.length_b   1.000
_cell.length_c   1.000
_cell.angle_alpha   90.00
_cell.angle_beta   90.00
_cell.angle_gamma   90.00
#
_symmetry.space_group_name_H-M   'P 1'
#
loop_
_entity.id
_entity.type
_entity.pdbx_description
1 polymer ?
#
loop_
_entity_poly.entity_id
_entity_poly.type
_entity_poly.pdbx_seq_one_letter_code
_entity_poly.pdbx_strand_id
1 'polypeptide(L)'
;MRSDKTDDKPLKSYQRALIYLAVWLIPVVGLKLLFDNVLGSLILHIAYAMMLLPAVTLTVSFIYSKRGGLNPWLPCYMGAAVLVLYFGFGFRSLSPDFIVTNLVCGFFGFALGNVFRDEGAYKAQYAVDHAKKLAEEERERNYRSIIDNGKKKK
;
A
#
# COMPACT_ATOMS: atom_id res chain seq x y z
N MET A 1 -13.71 15.10 -32.37
CA MET A 1 -12.89 15.35 -31.17
C MET A 1 -11.91 14.20 -31.01
N ARG A 2 -10.62 14.48 -31.13
CA ARG A 2 -9.52 13.52 -31.09
C ARG A 2 -9.31 13.12 -29.63
N SER A 3 -9.76 11.94 -29.24
CA SER A 3 -9.46 11.39 -27.91
C SER A 3 -7.97 11.13 -27.87
N ASP A 4 -7.26 12.00 -27.17
CA ASP A 4 -5.86 11.84 -26.84
C ASP A 4 -5.73 10.52 -26.08
N LYS A 5 -5.21 9.49 -26.75
CA LYS A 5 -4.75 8.28 -26.10
C LYS A 5 -3.40 8.64 -25.49
N THR A 6 -3.42 9.25 -24.31
CA THR A 6 -2.28 9.06 -23.42
C THR A 6 -2.21 7.57 -23.16
N ASP A 7 -1.15 6.94 -23.69
CA ASP A 7 -0.68 5.61 -23.31
C ASP A 7 -0.24 5.65 -21.84
N ASP A 8 -1.20 5.86 -20.93
CA ASP A 8 -1.01 5.73 -19.51
C ASP A 8 -0.89 4.24 -19.22
N LYS A 9 0.33 3.71 -19.41
CA LYS A 9 0.67 2.36 -18.94
C LYS A 9 0.13 2.23 -17.52
N PRO A 10 -0.76 1.27 -17.25
CA PRO A 10 -1.36 1.16 -15.93
C PRO A 10 -0.25 1.01 -14.90
N LEU A 11 -0.14 1.99 -13.98
CA LEU A 11 0.91 1.99 -12.95
C LEU A 11 0.95 0.63 -12.24
N LYS A 12 2.16 0.09 -12.09
CA LYS A 12 2.37 -1.22 -11.45
C LYS A 12 1.83 -1.20 -10.01
N SER A 13 1.33 -2.34 -9.51
CA SER A 13 0.67 -2.40 -8.20
C SER A 13 1.56 -1.91 -7.04
N TYR A 14 2.88 -2.18 -7.10
CA TYR A 14 3.85 -1.70 -6.12
C TYR A 14 4.06 -0.17 -6.17
N GLN A 15 4.00 0.45 -7.36
CA GLN A 15 4.13 1.90 -7.51
C GLN A 15 2.91 2.61 -6.91
N ARG A 16 1.72 2.06 -7.14
CA ARG A 16 0.49 2.55 -6.48
C ARG A 16 0.61 2.41 -4.97
N ALA A 17 1.04 1.25 -4.47
CA ALA A 17 1.24 1.05 -3.04
C ALA A 17 2.22 2.06 -2.42
N LEU A 18 3.32 2.38 -3.10
CA LEU A 18 4.26 3.41 -2.67
C LEU A 18 3.65 4.83 -2.64
N ILE A 19 2.82 5.17 -3.62
CA ILE A 19 2.11 6.47 -3.64
C ILE A 19 1.17 6.55 -2.43
N TYR A 20 0.37 5.51 -2.18
CA TYR A 20 -0.54 5.47 -1.03
C TYR A 20 0.22 5.45 0.31
N LEU A 21 1.39 4.80 0.36
CA LEU A 21 2.29 4.87 1.51
C LEU A 21 2.77 6.29 1.74
N ALA A 22 3.24 7.00 0.70
CA ALA A 22 3.69 8.38 0.81
C ALA A 22 2.56 9.31 1.26
N VAL A 23 1.36 9.16 0.68
CA VAL A 23 0.15 9.90 1.07
C VAL A 23 -0.24 9.63 2.52
N TRP A 24 -0.02 8.43 3.04
CA TRP A 24 -0.23 8.09 4.45
C TRP A 24 0.87 8.64 5.36
N LEU A 25 2.12 8.64 4.91
CA LEU A 25 3.28 9.02 5.71
C LEU A 25 3.34 10.54 5.96
N ILE A 26 2.91 11.34 4.98
CA ILE A 26 2.84 12.81 5.10
C ILE A 26 2.01 13.26 6.31
N PRO A 27 0.73 12.88 6.47
CA PRO A 27 -0.05 13.25 7.65
C PRO A 27 0.50 12.59 8.91
N VAL A 28 0.95 11.34 8.87
CA VAL A 28 1.41 10.66 10.08
C VAL A 28 2.67 11.30 10.66
N VAL A 29 3.69 11.54 9.86
CA VAL A 29 4.95 12.16 10.32
C VAL A 29 4.81 13.67 10.43
N GLY A 30 4.16 14.31 9.45
CA GLY A 30 4.01 15.77 9.38
C GLY A 30 3.20 16.34 10.55
N LEU A 31 2.07 15.70 10.90
CA LEU A 31 1.27 16.15 12.04
C LEU A 31 2.03 15.95 13.36
N LYS A 32 2.73 14.82 13.53
CA LYS A 32 3.54 14.59 14.73
C LYS A 32 4.60 15.69 14.90
N LEU A 33 5.39 15.97 13.87
CA LEU A 33 6.43 17.00 13.92
C LEU A 33 5.87 18.39 14.21
N LEU A 34 4.67 18.69 13.70
CA LEU A 34 3.98 19.95 13.94
C LEU A 34 3.52 20.04 15.41
N PHE A 35 2.98 18.97 15.97
CA PHE A 35 2.56 18.94 17.37
C PHE A 35 3.75 18.97 18.35
N ASP A 36 4.82 18.24 18.05
CA ASP A 36 6.05 18.21 18.86
C ASP A 36 6.75 19.58 18.86
N ASN A 37 6.91 20.23 17.69
CA ASN A 37 7.74 21.43 17.59
C ASN A 37 6.98 22.77 17.70
N VAL A 38 5.72 22.83 17.29
CA VAL A 38 5.00 24.11 17.14
C VAL A 38 4.01 24.35 18.28
N LEU A 39 3.34 23.30 18.75
CA LEU A 39 2.20 23.45 19.65
C LEU A 39 2.48 23.04 21.10
N GLY A 40 3.50 22.20 21.35
CA GLY A 40 3.91 21.78 22.70
C GLY A 40 2.78 21.22 23.57
N SER A 41 1.66 20.84 22.95
CA SER A 41 0.39 20.59 23.63
C SER A 41 0.10 19.10 23.64
N LEU A 42 -0.08 18.59 24.86
CA LEU A 42 -0.36 17.18 25.14
C LEU A 42 -1.77 16.79 24.67
N ILE A 43 -2.71 17.72 24.66
CA ILE A 43 -4.09 17.52 24.18
C ILE A 43 -4.11 17.23 22.67
N LEU A 44 -3.27 17.93 21.89
CA LEU A 44 -3.14 17.72 20.45
C LEU A 44 -2.53 16.36 20.12
N HIS A 45 -1.59 15.89 20.94
CA HIS A 45 -1.02 14.54 20.81
C HIS A 45 -2.07 13.44 21.04
N ILE A 46 -2.91 13.61 22.06
CA ILE A 46 -4.00 12.66 22.35
C ILE A 46 -5.04 12.66 21.22
N ALA A 47 -5.46 13.83 20.76
CA ALA A 47 -6.41 13.96 19.64
C ALA A 47 -5.85 13.33 18.35
N TYR A 48 -4.55 13.51 18.10
CA TYR A 48 -3.88 12.88 16.98
C TYR A 48 -3.88 11.35 17.09
N ALA A 49 -3.47 10.81 18.23
CA ALA A 49 -3.37 9.37 18.46
C ALA A 49 -4.76 8.68 18.38
N MET A 50 -5.79 9.32 18.95
CA MET A 50 -7.11 8.71 19.08
C MET A 50 -8.06 8.94 17.89
N MET A 51 -7.90 10.05 17.14
CA MET A 51 -8.80 10.36 16.03
C MET A 51 -8.09 10.42 14.68
N LEU A 52 -7.05 11.25 14.54
CA LEU A 52 -6.45 11.49 13.24
C LEU A 52 -5.70 10.27 12.70
N LEU A 53 -4.85 9.66 13.52
CA LEU A 53 -4.10 8.48 13.15
C LEU A 53 -5.03 7.35 12.67
N PRO A 54 -5.99 6.85 13.47
CA PRO A 54 -6.89 5.79 13.04
C PRO A 54 -7.70 6.17 11.79
N ALA A 55 -8.24 7.38 11.72
CA ALA A 55 -9.02 7.84 10.57
C ALA A 55 -8.20 7.85 9.27
N VAL A 56 -6.95 8.32 9.31
CA VAL A 56 -6.05 8.35 8.15
C VAL A 56 -5.65 6.93 7.73
N THR A 57 -5.24 6.08 8.68
CA THR A 57 -4.93 4.67 8.37
C THR A 57 -6.10 3.95 7.73
N LEU A 58 -7.30 4.13 8.27
CA LEU A 58 -8.50 3.46 7.80
C LEU A 58 -8.86 3.95 6.40
N THR A 59 -8.84 5.27 6.16
CA THR A 59 -9.20 5.87 4.87
C THR A 59 -8.24 5.46 3.76
N VAL A 60 -6.92 5.52 4.01
CA VAL A 60 -5.93 5.13 3.00
C VAL A 60 -6.02 3.63 2.68
N SER A 61 -6.12 2.79 3.71
CA SER A 61 -6.26 1.34 3.53
C SER A 61 -7.58 0.97 2.82
N PHE A 62 -8.66 1.68 3.12
CA PHE A 62 -9.96 1.54 2.47
C PHE A 62 -9.92 1.90 0.99
N ILE A 63 -9.41 3.09 0.64
CA ILE A 63 -9.34 3.56 -0.75
C ILE A 63 -8.45 2.65 -1.57
N TYR A 64 -7.30 2.23 -1.02
CA TYR A 64 -6.40 1.31 -1.69
C TYR A 64 -7.06 -0.03 -1.96
N SER A 65 -7.67 -0.65 -0.95
CA SER A 65 -8.33 -1.95 -1.08
C SER A 65 -9.52 -1.89 -2.04
N LYS A 66 -10.30 -0.81 -2.00
CA LYS A 66 -11.44 -0.58 -2.90
C LYS A 66 -11.02 -0.52 -4.39
N ARG A 67 -9.89 0.11 -4.69
CA ARG A 67 -9.37 0.27 -6.07
C ARG A 67 -8.49 -0.88 -6.52
N GLY A 68 -7.78 -1.51 -5.58
CA GLY A 68 -6.67 -2.44 -5.81
C GLY A 68 -7.03 -3.92 -5.65
N GLY A 69 -8.10 -4.21 -4.92
CA GLY A 69 -8.32 -5.52 -4.32
C GLY A 69 -7.29 -5.85 -3.23
N LEU A 70 -7.30 -7.11 -2.79
CA LEU A 70 -6.48 -7.62 -1.69
C LEU A 70 -5.03 -7.86 -2.14
N ASN A 71 -4.30 -6.77 -2.41
CA ASN A 71 -2.90 -6.82 -2.81
C ASN A 71 -1.99 -6.61 -1.58
N PRO A 72 -1.11 -7.57 -1.22
CA PRO A 72 -0.36 -7.52 0.04
C PRO A 72 0.76 -6.47 0.08
N TRP A 73 1.03 -5.76 -1.01
CA TRP A 73 2.10 -4.76 -1.08
C TRP A 73 1.91 -3.60 -0.09
N LEU A 74 0.73 -2.98 -0.04
CA LEU A 74 0.47 -1.87 0.87
C LEU A 74 0.57 -2.27 2.35
N PRO A 75 -0.07 -3.36 2.85
CA PRO A 75 0.06 -3.75 4.24
C PRO A 75 1.51 -4.12 4.62
N CYS A 76 2.29 -4.73 3.72
CA CYS A 76 3.72 -4.96 3.95
C CYS A 76 4.50 -3.65 4.10
N TYR A 77 4.31 -2.69 3.19
CA TYR A 77 5.02 -1.40 3.26
C TYR A 77 4.61 -0.57 4.48
N MET A 78 3.32 -0.56 4.82
CA MET A 78 2.83 0.12 6.02
C MET A 78 3.40 -0.54 7.29
N GLY A 79 3.43 -1.87 7.35
CA GLY A 79 4.06 -2.60 8.46
C GLY A 79 5.54 -2.25 8.64
N ALA A 80 6.31 -2.25 7.55
CA ALA A 80 7.71 -1.84 7.59
C ALA A 80 7.88 -0.38 8.03
N ALA A 81 7.07 0.54 7.50
CA ALA A 81 7.11 1.95 7.88
C ALA A 81 6.75 2.17 9.36
N VAL A 82 5.74 1.45 9.88
CA VAL A 82 5.34 1.52 11.28
C VAL A 82 6.46 1.06 12.21
N LEU A 83 7.18 -0.01 11.86
CA LEU A 83 8.33 -0.47 12.63
C LEU A 83 9.46 0.56 12.64
N VAL A 84 9.77 1.16 11.48
CA VAL A 84 10.79 2.23 11.38
C VAL A 84 10.40 3.44 12.21
N LEU A 85 9.12 3.87 12.17
CA LEU A 85 8.64 4.98 12.98
C LEU A 85 8.65 4.67 14.49
N TYR A 86 8.32 3.43 14.86
CA TYR A 86 8.32 3.00 16.26
C TYR A 86 9.74 2.95 16.86
N PHE A 87 10.69 2.31 16.17
CA PHE A 87 12.06 2.13 16.66
C PHE A 87 12.96 3.33 16.39
N GLY A 88 12.83 3.99 15.24
CA GLY A 88 13.72 5.07 14.81
C GLY A 88 13.27 6.47 15.23
N PHE A 89 11.96 6.72 15.30
CA PHE A 89 11.40 8.05 15.60
C PHE A 89 10.68 8.14 16.95
N GLY A 90 10.80 7.12 17.79
CA GLY A 90 10.31 7.16 19.17
C GLY A 90 8.79 7.31 19.29
N PHE A 91 8.00 6.77 18.35
CA PHE A 91 6.53 6.75 18.45
C PHE A 91 6.00 5.86 19.60
N ARG A 92 6.88 5.33 20.46
CA ARG A 92 6.58 4.55 21.67
C ARG A 92 5.72 5.28 22.71
N SER A 93 5.76 6.61 22.75
CA SER A 93 5.06 7.40 23.78
C SER A 93 3.59 7.70 23.47
N LEU A 94 3.09 7.31 22.29
CA LEU A 94 1.71 7.52 21.90
C LEU A 94 0.83 6.40 22.49
N SER A 95 -0.02 6.77 23.45
CA SER A 95 -1.09 5.92 24.00
C SER A 95 -2.43 6.28 23.34
N PRO A 96 -3.15 5.35 22.67
CA PRO A 96 -2.90 3.91 22.54
C PRO A 96 -1.72 3.54 21.63
N ASP A 97 -1.11 2.38 21.89
CA ASP A 97 0.10 1.88 21.22
C ASP A 97 0.03 2.05 19.70
N PHE A 98 0.95 2.86 19.16
CA PHE A 98 0.98 3.24 17.74
C PHE A 98 0.93 2.02 16.81
N ILE A 99 1.61 0.94 17.16
CA ILE A 99 1.62 -0.30 16.38
C ILE A 99 0.21 -0.94 16.33
N VAL A 100 -0.44 -1.03 17.49
CA VAL A 100 -1.75 -1.68 17.62
C VAL A 100 -2.80 -0.90 16.83
N THR A 101 -2.82 0.41 16.98
CA THR A 101 -3.75 1.29 16.24
C THR A 101 -3.58 1.12 14.73
N ASN A 102 -2.33 1.08 14.24
CA ASN A 102 -2.05 0.88 12.83
C ASN A 102 -2.45 -0.51 12.31
N LEU A 103 -2.21 -1.56 13.09
CA LEU A 103 -2.62 -2.91 12.73
C LEU A 103 -4.15 -3.02 12.66
N VAL A 104 -4.85 -2.60 13.71
CA VAL A 104 -6.31 -2.72 13.78
C VAL A 104 -6.96 -1.87 12.69
N CYS A 105 -6.65 -0.58 12.59
CA CYS A 105 -7.26 0.30 11.60
C CYS A 105 -6.84 -0.04 10.17
N GLY A 106 -5.59 -0.49 9.98
CA GLY A 106 -5.11 -0.97 8.70
C GLY A 106 -5.90 -2.17 8.23
N PHE A 107 -5.90 -3.27 8.99
CA PHE A 107 -6.64 -4.49 8.61
C PHE A 107 -8.14 -4.24 8.45
N PHE A 108 -8.74 -3.44 9.33
CA PHE A 108 -10.15 -3.11 9.22
C PHE A 108 -10.47 -2.29 7.96
N GLY A 109 -9.62 -1.31 7.62
CA GLY A 109 -9.73 -0.57 6.36
C GLY A 109 -9.54 -1.45 5.13
N PHE A 110 -8.60 -2.39 5.16
CA PHE A 110 -8.41 -3.37 4.08
C PHE A 110 -9.63 -4.27 3.91
N ALA A 111 -10.18 -4.80 5.01
CA ALA A 111 -11.37 -5.65 4.99
C ALA A 111 -12.59 -4.90 4.43
N LEU A 112 -12.86 -3.69 4.94
CA LEU A 112 -13.96 -2.86 4.46
C LEU A 112 -13.80 -2.51 2.97
N GLY A 113 -12.61 -2.10 2.54
CA GLY A 113 -12.39 -1.75 1.14
C GLY A 113 -12.57 -2.94 0.20
N ASN A 114 -12.35 -4.17 0.69
CA ASN A 114 -12.59 -5.37 -0.10
C ASN A 114 -14.09 -5.73 -0.19
N VAL A 115 -14.88 -5.43 0.85
CA VAL A 115 -16.34 -5.56 0.82
C VAL A 115 -16.96 -4.56 -0.17
N PHE A 116 -16.45 -3.33 -0.21
CA PHE A 116 -16.92 -2.26 -1.10
C PHE A 116 -16.12 -2.17 -2.41
N ARG A 117 -15.47 -3.26 -2.81
CA ARG A 117 -14.55 -3.29 -3.95
C ARG A 117 -15.25 -2.91 -5.24
N ASP A 118 -14.61 -2.04 -6.01
CA ASP A 118 -15.07 -1.67 -7.34
C ASP A 118 -14.63 -2.76 -8.35
N GLU A 119 -15.59 -3.58 -8.79
CA GLU A 119 -15.31 -4.72 -9.67
C GLU A 119 -14.69 -4.30 -11.01
N GLY A 120 -15.02 -3.11 -11.53
CA GLY A 120 -14.49 -2.60 -12.79
C GLY A 120 -13.00 -2.27 -12.70
N ALA A 121 -12.61 -1.54 -11.65
CA ALA A 121 -11.22 -1.20 -11.38
C ALA A 121 -10.36 -2.45 -11.09
N TYR A 122 -10.93 -3.41 -10.36
CA TYR A 122 -10.26 -4.67 -10.05
C TYR A 122 -10.01 -5.51 -11.30
N LYS A 123 -11.01 -5.69 -12.18
CA LYS A 123 -10.87 -6.47 -13.42
C LYS A 123 -9.81 -5.87 -14.35
N ALA A 124 -9.73 -4.54 -14.45
CA ALA A 124 -8.71 -3.86 -15.24
C ALA A 124 -7.30 -4.12 -14.71
N GLN A 125 -7.08 -4.07 -13.40
CA GLN A 125 -5.79 -4.40 -12.80
C GLN A 125 -5.47 -5.90 -12.90
N TYR A 126 -6.44 -6.76 -12.64
CA TYR A 126 -6.27 -8.21 -12.74
C TYR A 126 -5.87 -8.63 -14.14
N ALA A 127 -6.49 -8.07 -15.18
CA ALA A 127 -6.14 -8.36 -16.57
C ALA A 127 -4.68 -7.98 -16.90
N VAL A 128 -4.20 -6.84 -16.38
CA VAL A 128 -2.81 -6.39 -16.58
C VAL A 128 -1.81 -7.30 -15.86
N ASP A 129 -2.11 -7.67 -14.62
CA ASP A 129 -1.23 -8.54 -13.83
C ASP A 129 -1.24 -9.98 -14.37
N HIS A 130 -2.40 -10.47 -14.80
CA HIS A 130 -2.56 -11.81 -15.37
C HIS A 130 -1.87 -11.94 -16.74
N ALA A 131 -2.01 -10.93 -17.63
CA ALA A 131 -1.33 -10.92 -18.92
C ALA A 131 0.21 -10.93 -18.77
N LYS A 132 0.73 -10.28 -17.72
CA LYS A 132 2.17 -10.32 -17.42
C LYS A 132 2.63 -11.66 -16.88
N LYS A 133 1.88 -12.27 -15.96
CA LYS A 133 2.19 -13.62 -15.47
C LYS A 133 2.23 -14.63 -16.61
N LEU A 134 1.26 -14.56 -17.52
CA LEU A 134 1.25 -15.40 -18.73
C LEU A 134 2.47 -15.15 -19.61
N ALA A 135 2.84 -13.89 -19.86
CA ALA A 135 4.03 -13.56 -20.65
C ALA A 135 5.35 -14.01 -19.98
N GLU A 136 5.39 -14.01 -18.66
CA GLU A 136 6.55 -14.46 -17.87
C GLU A 136 6.64 -16.00 -17.88
N GLU A 137 5.51 -16.70 -17.73
CA GLU A 137 5.42 -18.15 -17.89
C GLU A 137 5.78 -18.60 -19.31
N GLU A 138 5.35 -17.88 -20.35
CA GLU A 138 5.72 -18.16 -21.73
C GLU A 138 7.22 -17.99 -21.96
N ARG A 139 7.83 -16.95 -21.38
CA ARG A 139 9.29 -16.77 -21.39
C ARG A 139 9.98 -17.94 -20.69
N GLU A 140 9.53 -18.33 -19.50
CA GLU A 140 10.13 -19.44 -18.75
C GLU A 140 9.98 -20.80 -19.47
N ARG A 141 8.83 -21.06 -20.12
CA ARG A 141 8.65 -22.24 -20.97
C ARG A 141 9.61 -22.23 -22.15
N ASN A 142 9.82 -21.07 -22.77
CA ASN A 142 10.73 -20.92 -23.90
C ASN A 142 12.21 -21.07 -23.47
N TYR A 143 12.60 -20.56 -22.30
CA TYR A 143 13.93 -20.81 -21.76
C TYR A 143 14.15 -22.29 -21.38
N ARG A 144 13.15 -22.95 -20.79
CA ARG A 144 13.21 -24.40 -20.49
C ARG A 144 13.37 -25.24 -21.75
N SER A 145 12.65 -24.94 -22.82
CA SER A 145 12.75 -25.71 -24.08
C SER A 145 14.13 -25.58 -24.74
N ILE A 146 14.81 -24.43 -24.59
CA ILE A 146 16.18 -24.21 -25.07
C ILE A 146 17.19 -25.03 -24.23
N ILE A 147 17.05 -25.05 -22.90
CA ILE A 147 17.94 -25.79 -22.01
C ILE A 147 17.82 -27.31 -22.23
N ASP A 148 16.60 -27.81 -22.44
CA ASP A 148 16.35 -29.24 -22.66
C ASP A 148 16.88 -29.71 -24.03
N ASN A 149 16.75 -28.87 -25.06
CA ASN A 149 17.35 -29.15 -26.38
C ASN A 149 18.89 -29.08 -26.36
N GLY A 150 19.47 -28.26 -25.48
CA GLY A 150 20.92 -28.21 -25.27
C GLY A 150 21.48 -29.47 -24.61
N LYS A 151 20.70 -30.14 -23.74
CA LYS A 151 21.10 -31.39 -23.09
C LYS A 151 21.06 -32.61 -24.02
N LYS A 152 20.16 -32.63 -25.02
CA LYS A 152 20.05 -33.73 -26.00
C LYS A 152 21.12 -33.70 -27.11
N LYS A 153 21.93 -32.64 -27.18
CA LYS A 153 23.03 -32.49 -28.16
C LYS A 153 24.43 -32.79 -27.60
N LYS A 154 24.54 -33.28 -26.36
CA LYS A 154 25.75 -33.89 -25.81
C LYS A 154 25.57 -35.39 -25.71
#